data_AF-A0A1M6L8N6-F1
#
_entry.id   AF-A0A1M6L8N6-F1
#
_cell.length_a   1.000
_cell.length_b   1.000
_cell.length_c   1.000
_cell.angle_alpha   90.00
_cell.angle_beta   90.00
_cell.angle_gamma   90.00
#
_symmetry.space_group_name_H-M   'P 1'
#
loop_
_entity.id
_entity.type
_entity.pdbx_description
1 polymer ?
#
loop_
_entity_poly.entity_id
_entity_poly.type
_entity_poly.pdbx_seq_one_letter_code
_entity_poly.pdbx_strand_id
1 'polypeptide(L)' 'MNIVRDKKFLLGLGLGIVLTTIIMFTSKYQIKISDAEVEKRALKLGMTYENNKRVNVGDEK' A
#
# COMPACT_ATOMS: atom_id res chain seq x y z
N MET A 1 22.99 17.16 14.81
CA MET A 1 22.27 18.00 13.82
C MET A 1 20.77 17.78 14.05
N ASN A 2 20.08 18.71 14.71
CA ASN A 2 18.67 18.53 15.11
C ASN A 2 17.73 19.00 14.00
N ILE A 3 17.57 18.18 12.96
CA ILE A 3 16.75 18.46 11.76
C ILE A 3 15.30 18.80 12.12
N VAL A 4 14.78 18.22 13.20
CA VAL A 4 13.41 18.43 13.68
C VAL A 4 13.19 19.80 14.35
N ARG A 5 14.26 20.52 14.71
CA ARG A 5 14.18 21.80 15.43
C ARG A 5 14.14 23.01 14.50
N ASP A 6 14.48 22.81 13.23
CA ASP A 6 14.42 23.86 12.23
C ASP A 6 12.97 24.07 11.78
N LYS A 7 12.33 25.11 12.33
CA LYS A 7 10.95 25.52 12.00
C LYS A 7 10.72 25.66 10.50
N LYS A 8 11.75 26.11 9.76
CA LYS A 8 11.71 26.25 8.29
C LYS A 8 11.62 24.89 7.58
N PHE A 9 12.34 23.89 8.08
CA PHE A 9 12.31 22.53 7.55
C PHE A 9 10.93 21.89 7.78
N LEU A 10 10.38 22.04 9.00
CA LEU A 10 9.06 21.49 9.33
C LEU A 10 7.94 22.16 8.53
N LEU A 11 8.03 23.48 8.28
CA LEU A 11 7.13 24.21 7.40
C LEU A 11 7.23 23.71 5.95
N GLY A 12 8.43 23.53 5.42
CA GLY A 12 8.63 22.99 4.07
C GLY A 12 8.11 21.56 3.90
N LEU A 13 8.32 20.71 4.91
CA LEU A 13 7.81 19.34 4.94
C LEU A 13 6.28 19.31 5.00
N GLY A 14 5.66 20.15 5.84
CA GLY A 14 4.21 20.29 5.91
C GLY A 14 3.61 20.78 4.58
N LEU A 15 4.22 21.79 3.97
CA LEU A 15 3.76 22.32 2.67
C LEU A 15 3.86 21.25 1.57
N GLY A 16 4.96 20.49 1.55
CA GLY A 16 5.18 19.41 0.59
C GLY A 16 4.14 18.29 0.72
N ILE A 17 3.79 17.89 1.94
CA ILE A 17 2.75 16.89 2.18
C ILE A 17 1.38 17.40 1.69
N VAL A 18 1.02 18.65 1.99
CA VAL A 18 -0.26 19.23 1.57
C VAL A 18 -0.35 19.31 0.05
N LEU A 19 0.69 19.83 -0.62
CA LEU A 19 0.76 19.92 -2.09
C LEU A 19 0.66 18.56 -2.76
N THR A 20 1.44 17.58 -2.32
CA THR A 20 1.43 16.22 -2.90
C THR A 20 0.10 15.51 -2.70
N THR A 21 -0.55 15.70 -1.55
CA THR A 21 -1.88 15.15 -1.26
C THR A 21 -2.94 15.73 -2.21
N ILE A 22 -2.94 17.05 -2.42
CA ILE A 22 -3.88 17.71 -3.35
C ILE A 22 -3.68 17.21 -4.78
N ILE A 23 -2.42 17.04 -5.21
CA ILE A 23 -2.07 16.51 -6.52
C ILE A 23 -2.58 15.08 -6.68
N MET A 24 -2.34 14.20 -5.71
CA MET A 24 -2.87 12.83 -5.75
C MET A 24 -4.40 12.80 -5.80
N PHE A 25 -5.06 13.65 -5.01
CA PHE A 25 -6.53 13.69 -4.95
C PHE A 25 -7.18 14.18 -6.25
N THR A 26 -6.53 15.13 -6.93
CA THR A 26 -6.99 15.65 -8.23
C THR A 26 -6.63 14.71 -9.37
N SER A 27 -5.52 13.98 -9.24
CA SER A 27 -5.11 13.02 -10.23
C SER A 27 -6.15 11.89 -10.26
N LYS A 28 -6.79 11.69 -11.43
CA LYS A 28 -7.67 10.54 -11.67
C LYS A 28 -6.84 9.26 -11.83
N TYR A 29 -5.87 9.03 -10.95
CA TYR A 29 -5.15 7.76 -10.83
C TYR A 29 -6.11 6.70 -10.30
N GLN A 30 -7.06 6.30 -11.15
CA GLN A 30 -7.80 5.09 -10.95
C GLN A 30 -6.87 3.96 -11.30
N ILE A 31 -6.16 3.46 -10.28
CA ILE A 31 -5.50 2.17 -10.33
C ILE A 31 -6.63 1.13 -10.46
N LYS A 32 -7.14 0.97 -11.68
CA LYS A 32 -8.11 -0.08 -12.03
C LYS A 32 -7.35 -1.38 -12.13
N ILE A 33 -7.00 -1.94 -10.97
CA ILE A 33 -6.52 -3.30 -10.90
C ILE A 33 -7.74 -4.20 -11.10
N SER A 34 -7.62 -5.16 -12.03
CA SER A 34 -8.62 -6.20 -12.22
C SER A 34 -8.70 -7.08 -10.97
N ASP A 35 -9.89 -7.58 -10.63
CA ASP A 35 -10.11 -8.45 -9.46
C ASP A 35 -9.12 -9.63 -9.40
N ALA A 36 -8.77 -10.21 -10.55
CA ALA A 36 -7.78 -11.29 -10.65
C ALA A 36 -6.37 -10.84 -10.23
N GLU A 37 -6.02 -9.59 -10.45
CA GLU A 37 -4.74 -9.03 -10.02
C GLU A 37 -4.78 -8.56 -8.56
N VAL A 38 -5.95 -8.15 -8.03
CA VAL A 38 -6.15 -7.96 -6.59
C VAL A 38 -5.91 -9.27 -5.84
N GLU A 39 -6.53 -10.35 -6.29
CA GLU A 39 -6.38 -11.70 -5.73
C GLU A 39 -4.93 -12.19 -5.77
N LYS A 40 -4.25 -12.07 -6.91
CA LYS A 40 -2.82 -12.43 -7.01
C LYS A 40 -1.94 -11.64 -6.04
N ARG A 41 -2.21 -10.35 -5.83
CA ARG A 41 -1.46 -9.52 -4.88
C ARG A 41 -1.78 -9.91 -3.44
N ALA A 42 -3.05 -10.17 -3.13
CA ALA A 42 -3.47 -10.60 -1.79
C ALA A 42 -2.84 -11.95 -1.42
N LEU A 43 -2.82 -12.91 -2.35
CA LEU A 43 -2.13 -14.20 -2.18
C LEU A 43 -0.64 -14.01 -1.92
N LYS A 44 0.04 -13.14 -2.68
CA LYS A 44 1.46 -12.81 -2.47
C LYS A 44 1.74 -12.17 -1.11
N LEU A 45 0.75 -11.49 -0.53
CA LEU A 45 0.82 -10.86 0.79
C LEU A 45 0.39 -11.82 1.92
N GLY A 46 0.10 -13.09 1.61
CA GLY A 46 -0.22 -14.11 2.60
C GLY A 46 -1.73 -14.34 2.83
N MET A 47 -2.60 -13.74 2.03
CA MET A 47 -4.02 -14.10 2.04
C MET A 47 -4.15 -15.59 1.69
N THR A 48 -4.78 -16.36 2.57
CA THR A 48 -5.04 -17.78 2.36
C THR A 48 -6.55 -17.95 2.25
N TYR A 49 -7.01 -18.57 1.16
CA TYR A 49 -8.42 -18.92 1.03
C TYR A 49 -8.74 -20.11 1.94
N GLU A 50 -9.81 -20.01 2.73
CA GLU A 50 -10.29 -21.12 3.56
C GLU A 50 -10.66 -22.35 2.72
N ASN A 51 -11.06 -22.14 1.46
CA ASN A 51 -11.36 -23.23 0.53
C ASN A 51 -10.08 -23.99 0.10
N ASN A 52 -8.91 -23.35 0.15
CA ASN A 52 -7.61 -23.97 -0.12
C ASN A 52 -6.95 -24.58 1.13
N LYS A 53 -7.50 -24.36 2.34
CA LYS A 53 -7.05 -25.09 3.55
C LYS A 53 -7.30 -26.60 3.47
N ARG A 54 -8.16 -27.06 2.55
CA ARG A 54 -8.44 -28.49 2.36
C ARG A 54 -7.42 -29.21 1.47
N VAL A 55 -6.47 -28.51 0.86
CA VAL A 55 -5.45 -29.12 -0.03
C VAL A 55 -4.03 -28.97 0.54
N ASN A 56 -3.89 -28.74 1.85
CA ASN A 56 -2.58 -28.79 2.52
C ASN A 56 -2.70 -29.28 3.97
N VAL A 57 -3.28 -30.47 4.10
CA VAL A 57 -3.05 -31.36 5.26
C VAL A 57 -2.93 -32.76 4.65
N GLY A 58 -1.81 -33.08 3.99
CA GLY A 58 -1.66 -34.41 3.43
C GLY A 58 -0.50 -34.74 2.49
N ASP A 59 0.36 -33.80 2.09
CA ASP A 59 1.55 -34.14 1.28
C ASP A 59 2.85 -33.80 2.02
N GLU A 60 2.98 -34.37 3.23
CA GLU A 60 4.26 -34.93 3.65
C GLU A 60 4.31 -36.39 3.16
N LYS A 61 4.91 -36.62 1.99
CA LYS A 61 5.70 -37.82 1.66
C LYS A 61 6.72 -37.52 0.57
#